data_AF-A0A2J7QIW1-F1
#
_entry.id   AF-A0A2J7QIW1-F1
#
_cell.length_a   1.000
_cell.length_b   1.000
_cell.length_c   1.000
_cell.angle_alpha   90.00
_cell.angle_beta   90.00
_cell.angle_gamma   90.00
#
_symmetry.space_group_name_H-M   'P 1'
#
loop_
_entity.id
_entity.type
_entity.pdbx_description
1 polymer ?
#
loop_
_entity_poly.entity_id
_entity_poly.type
_entity_poly.pdbx_seq_one_letter_code
_entity_poly.pdbx_strand_id
1 'polypeptide(L)'
;MQDRYWTLETGGGIQACGDKRSSNALFDLVWQGDGSVGFRANNGKFVSTKRSGHLYANCDTVENNAKYFFYLINRPILVLKCEQGFVGYKSASSSKLECNKATYETIQVERGEKGIVFFKGQNGKYWHVDGESVTADSDTPEGFFLELRDPTRICIKSISGEYLVASKNGTFRLGDMDFENATKWEY
;
A
#
# COMPACT_ATOMS: atom_id res chain seq x y z
N MET A 1 -8.45 23.17 2.89
CA MET A 1 -8.91 21.87 2.32
C MET A 1 -10.39 21.79 2.68
N GLN A 2 -11.28 21.54 1.72
CA GLN A 2 -12.70 21.40 2.05
C GLN A 2 -12.90 19.96 2.56
N ASP A 3 -13.43 19.81 3.78
CA ASP A 3 -13.71 18.51 4.39
C ASP A 3 -14.95 17.88 3.75
N ARG A 4 -14.83 17.52 2.47
CA ARG A 4 -15.89 16.97 1.63
C ARG A 4 -15.47 15.60 1.10
N TYR A 5 -16.45 14.71 1.00
CA TYR A 5 -16.27 13.42 0.36
C TYR A 5 -16.35 13.54 -1.15
N TRP A 6 -15.57 12.71 -1.85
CA TRP A 6 -15.82 12.42 -3.26
C TRP A 6 -17.16 11.72 -3.39
N THR A 7 -17.98 12.14 -4.35
CA THR A 7 -19.29 11.58 -4.64
C THR A 7 -19.43 11.33 -6.13
N LEU A 8 -20.01 10.18 -6.47
CA LEU A 8 -20.54 9.93 -7.80
C LEU A 8 -21.81 10.76 -8.01
N GLU A 9 -21.79 11.59 -9.04
CA GLU A 9 -22.91 12.45 -9.43
C GLU A 9 -23.68 11.89 -10.64
N THR A 10 -24.88 12.44 -10.87
CA THR A 10 -25.68 12.14 -12.05
C THR A 10 -24.86 12.39 -13.33
N GLY A 11 -24.87 11.42 -14.25
CA GLY A 11 -24.03 11.46 -15.45
C GLY A 11 -22.60 10.91 -15.26
N GLY A 12 -22.28 10.40 -14.07
CA GLY A 12 -21.08 9.61 -13.80
C GLY A 12 -19.85 10.42 -13.39
N GLY A 13 -19.95 11.73 -13.23
CA GLY A 13 -18.83 12.57 -12.79
C GLY A 13 -18.51 12.35 -11.30
N ILE A 14 -17.24 12.46 -10.93
CA ILE A 14 -16.83 12.45 -9.51
C ILE A 14 -16.59 13.88 -9.05
N GLN A 15 -17.26 14.29 -7.97
CA GLN A 15 -17.18 15.65 -7.40
C GLN A 15 -16.81 15.59 -5.92
N ALA A 16 -16.15 16.62 -5.40
CA ALA A 16 -15.79 16.72 -3.98
C ALA A 16 -16.79 17.59 -3.21
N CYS A 17 -18.09 17.24 -3.26
CA CYS A 17 -19.17 18.05 -2.67
C CYS A 17 -19.94 17.36 -1.55
N GLY A 18 -19.69 16.08 -1.26
CA GLY A 18 -20.43 15.33 -0.24
C GLY A 18 -20.14 15.80 1.19
N ASP A 19 -21.17 16.25 1.91
CA ASP A 19 -21.09 16.64 3.34
C ASP A 19 -21.10 15.47 4.33
N LYS A 20 -21.55 14.30 3.86
CA LYS A 20 -21.72 13.11 4.70
C LYS A 20 -21.42 11.86 3.88
N ARG A 21 -21.11 10.78 4.60
CA ARG A 21 -20.99 9.45 3.99
C ARG A 21 -22.31 9.07 3.32
N SER A 22 -22.21 8.53 2.11
CA SER A 22 -23.33 8.01 1.33
C SER A 22 -22.84 6.87 0.44
N SER A 23 -23.75 6.11 -0.16
CA SER A 23 -23.37 5.07 -1.13
C SER A 23 -22.61 5.65 -2.33
N ASN A 24 -22.92 6.87 -2.75
CA ASN A 24 -22.21 7.56 -3.84
C ASN A 24 -20.78 7.97 -3.44
N ALA A 25 -20.46 7.99 -2.15
CA ALA A 25 -19.13 8.30 -1.63
C ALA A 25 -18.29 7.06 -1.33
N LEU A 26 -18.79 5.87 -1.64
CA LEU A 26 -18.07 4.62 -1.46
C LEU A 26 -17.45 4.19 -2.80
N PHE A 27 -16.20 3.76 -2.71
CA PHE A 27 -15.42 3.27 -3.83
C PHE A 27 -14.67 2.01 -3.40
N ASP A 28 -14.69 0.98 -4.23
CA ASP A 28 -13.83 -0.18 -4.05
C ASP A 28 -12.45 0.14 -4.64
N LEU A 29 -11.39 -0.12 -3.86
CA LEU A 29 -10.03 -0.08 -4.35
C LEU A 29 -9.70 -1.45 -4.94
N VAL A 30 -9.52 -1.50 -6.25
CA VAL A 30 -9.22 -2.73 -6.99
C VAL A 30 -7.76 -2.71 -7.41
N TRP A 31 -6.92 -3.33 -6.58
CA TRP A 31 -5.47 -3.44 -6.79
C TRP A 31 -5.13 -4.35 -7.97
N GLN A 32 -4.17 -3.91 -8.79
CA GLN A 32 -3.72 -4.60 -9.99
C GLN A 32 -2.36 -5.27 -9.77
N GLY A 33 -1.99 -6.19 -10.66
CA GLY A 33 -0.71 -6.88 -10.62
C GLY A 33 0.49 -5.93 -10.70
N ASP A 34 0.38 -4.86 -11.48
CA ASP A 34 1.44 -3.88 -11.77
C ASP A 34 1.58 -2.75 -10.72
N GLY A 35 0.92 -2.90 -9.56
CA GLY A 35 0.93 -1.90 -8.49
C GLY A 35 0.00 -0.71 -8.71
N SER A 36 -0.72 -0.66 -9.84
CA SER A 36 -1.79 0.31 -10.03
C SER A 36 -3.05 -0.06 -9.25
N VAL A 37 -3.91 0.91 -9.02
CA VAL A 37 -5.22 0.75 -8.39
C VAL A 37 -6.29 1.38 -9.26
N GLY A 38 -7.39 0.65 -9.46
CA GLY A 38 -8.63 1.18 -10.02
C GLY A 38 -9.61 1.51 -8.90
N PHE A 39 -10.38 2.59 -9.06
CA PHE A 39 -11.48 2.93 -8.16
C PHE A 39 -12.79 2.53 -8.81
N ARG A 40 -13.53 1.59 -8.24
CA ARG A 40 -14.87 1.22 -8.71
C ARG A 40 -15.92 1.95 -7.90
N ALA A 41 -16.74 2.77 -8.55
CA ALA A 41 -17.85 3.48 -7.90
C ALA A 41 -19.07 2.56 -7.72
N ASN A 42 -20.06 3.02 -6.96
CA ASN A 42 -21.28 2.26 -6.68
C ASN A 42 -22.19 1.99 -7.90
N ASN A 43 -21.93 2.64 -9.06
CA ASN A 43 -22.56 2.30 -10.33
C ASN A 43 -21.91 1.10 -11.04
N GLY A 44 -20.92 0.46 -10.41
CA GLY A 44 -20.19 -0.69 -10.95
C GLY A 44 -19.09 -0.34 -11.94
N LYS A 45 -18.90 0.94 -12.29
CA LYS A 45 -17.89 1.40 -13.25
C LYS A 45 -16.62 1.88 -12.55
N PHE A 46 -15.50 1.76 -13.25
CA PHE A 46 -14.22 2.32 -12.85
C PHE A 46 -14.12 3.82 -13.16
N VAL A 47 -13.51 4.56 -12.25
CA VAL A 47 -13.22 5.98 -12.39
C VAL A 47 -12.06 6.18 -13.36
N SER A 48 -12.30 6.85 -14.47
CA SER A 48 -11.29 7.23 -15.46
C SER A 48 -11.03 8.73 -15.46
N THR A 49 -9.84 9.11 -15.90
CA THR A 49 -9.44 10.49 -16.12
C THR A 49 -9.66 10.86 -17.59
N LYS A 50 -10.52 11.85 -17.85
CA LYS A 50 -10.69 12.42 -19.20
C LYS A 50 -9.46 13.23 -19.59
N ARG A 51 -9.28 13.52 -20.89
CA ARG A 51 -8.20 14.42 -21.37
C ARG A 51 -8.21 15.80 -20.69
N SER A 52 -9.37 16.26 -20.24
CA SER A 52 -9.55 17.49 -19.48
C SER A 52 -9.12 17.41 -18.00
N GLY A 53 -8.70 16.24 -17.50
CA GLY A 53 -8.37 16.01 -16.09
C GLY A 53 -9.56 15.61 -15.20
N HIS A 54 -10.80 15.88 -15.62
CA HIS A 54 -12.00 15.44 -14.89
C HIS A 54 -12.10 13.92 -14.72
N LEU A 55 -12.61 13.50 -13.55
CA LEU A 55 -12.82 12.12 -13.16
C LEU A 55 -14.27 11.68 -13.44
N TYR A 56 -14.45 10.51 -14.06
CA TYR A 56 -15.76 9.93 -14.38
C TYR A 56 -15.79 8.41 -14.16
N ALA A 57 -16.80 7.89 -13.48
CA ALA A 57 -17.05 6.46 -13.36
C ALA A 57 -17.83 5.94 -14.58
N ASN A 58 -17.10 5.62 -15.65
CA ASN A 58 -17.66 5.22 -16.94
C ASN A 58 -16.95 4.04 -17.61
N CYS A 59 -15.84 3.55 -17.06
CA CYS A 59 -15.10 2.42 -17.61
C CYS A 59 -15.61 1.09 -17.03
N ASP A 60 -15.73 0.06 -17.87
CA ASP A 60 -16.10 -1.29 -17.41
C ASP A 60 -14.91 -2.08 -16.84
N THR A 61 -13.71 -1.74 -17.29
CA THR A 61 -12.45 -2.37 -16.87
C THR A 61 -11.41 -1.31 -16.52
N VAL A 62 -10.33 -1.72 -15.86
CA VAL A 62 -9.21 -0.83 -15.50
C VAL A 62 -8.31 -0.62 -16.72
N GLU A 63 -8.70 0.34 -17.57
CA GLU A 63 -7.91 0.82 -18.70
C GLU A 63 -6.80 1.79 -18.24
N ASN A 64 -5.88 2.16 -19.16
CA ASN A 64 -4.74 3.01 -18.83
C ASN A 64 -5.11 4.36 -18.18
N ASN A 65 -6.24 4.97 -18.58
CA ASN A 65 -6.73 6.24 -18.01
C ASN A 65 -7.54 6.03 -16.71
N ALA A 66 -7.77 4.78 -16.29
CA ALA A 66 -8.41 4.39 -15.04
C ALA A 66 -7.40 3.71 -14.07
N LYS A 67 -6.11 3.69 -14.42
CA LYS A 67 -5.02 3.27 -13.54
C LYS A 67 -4.48 4.46 -12.76
N TYR A 68 -4.44 4.31 -11.44
CA TYR A 68 -3.83 5.27 -10.53
C TYR A 68 -2.73 4.59 -9.72
N PHE A 69 -1.87 5.39 -9.12
CA PHE A 69 -0.78 4.91 -8.29
C PHE A 69 -0.91 5.49 -6.89
N PHE A 70 -0.84 4.63 -5.88
CA PHE A 70 -1.08 5.00 -4.50
C PHE A 70 0.24 5.38 -3.80
N TYR A 71 0.20 6.49 -3.05
CA TYR A 71 1.27 6.87 -2.13
C TYR A 71 0.66 7.31 -0.80
N LEU A 72 1.16 6.76 0.30
CA LEU A 72 0.77 7.17 1.65
C LEU A 72 1.60 8.38 2.11
N ILE A 73 1.18 9.56 1.68
CA ILE A 73 2.01 10.78 1.78
C ILE A 73 2.19 11.33 3.20
N ASN A 74 1.25 11.02 4.09
CA ASN A 74 1.24 11.45 5.49
C ASN A 74 1.97 10.45 6.42
N ARG A 75 2.74 9.53 5.85
CA ARG A 75 3.63 8.59 6.55
C ARG A 75 4.99 8.52 5.86
N PRO A 76 5.82 9.57 5.93
CA PRO A 76 7.21 9.51 5.47
C PRO A 76 8.08 8.57 6.33
N ILE A 77 7.60 8.25 7.54
CA ILE A 77 8.16 7.26 8.45
C ILE A 77 7.02 6.31 8.85
N LEU A 78 7.25 5.01 8.70
CA LEU A 78 6.32 3.95 9.08
C LEU A 78 6.79 3.22 10.33
N VAL A 79 5.82 2.73 11.08
CA VAL A 79 6.00 1.69 12.09
C VAL A 79 5.03 0.59 11.72
N LEU A 80 5.50 -0.64 11.57
CA LEU A 80 4.65 -1.75 11.17
C LEU A 80 4.40 -2.69 12.34
N LYS A 81 3.16 -3.15 12.46
CA LYS A 81 2.75 -4.12 13.48
C LYS A 81 1.83 -5.17 12.89
N CYS A 82 2.03 -6.42 13.30
CA CYS A 82 1.10 -7.52 13.06
C CYS A 82 0.63 -8.11 14.40
N GLU A 83 -0.11 -9.21 14.36
CA GLU A 83 -0.64 -9.87 15.57
C GLU A 83 0.46 -10.39 16.52
N GLN A 84 1.65 -10.69 16.00
CA GLN A 84 2.77 -11.21 16.79
C GLN A 84 3.57 -10.11 17.48
N GLY A 85 3.46 -8.85 17.05
CA GLY A 85 4.24 -7.73 17.57
C GLY A 85 4.64 -6.72 16.49
N PHE A 86 5.60 -5.88 16.83
CA PHE A 86 6.16 -4.89 15.91
C PHE A 86 7.21 -5.51 14.99
N VAL A 87 7.38 -4.90 13.81
CA VAL A 87 8.56 -5.10 12.97
C VAL A 87 9.74 -4.36 13.59
N GLY A 88 10.86 -5.06 13.75
CA GLY A 88 12.11 -4.49 14.22
C GLY A 88 13.29 -5.45 14.07
N TYR A 89 14.50 -4.95 14.34
CA TYR A 89 15.71 -5.74 14.22
C TYR A 89 15.70 -6.95 15.18
N LYS A 90 16.18 -8.09 14.70
CA LYS A 90 16.31 -9.32 15.48
C LYS A 90 17.12 -9.09 16.76
N SER A 91 18.25 -8.40 16.62
CA SER A 91 19.13 -7.95 17.71
C SER A 91 19.84 -6.65 17.31
N ALA A 92 20.46 -5.96 18.28
CA ALA A 92 21.17 -4.70 18.04
C ALA A 92 22.32 -4.79 17.02
N SER A 93 22.85 -5.98 16.77
CA SER A 93 23.95 -6.23 15.84
C SER A 93 23.51 -6.90 14.53
N SER A 94 22.21 -7.07 14.32
CA SER A 94 21.67 -7.79 13.16
C SER A 94 20.88 -6.84 12.27
N SER A 95 21.14 -6.88 10.96
CA SER A 95 20.32 -6.20 9.95
C SER A 95 19.00 -6.91 9.68
N LYS A 96 18.83 -8.16 10.14
CA LYS A 96 17.62 -8.96 9.91
C LYS A 96 16.45 -8.42 10.72
N LEU A 97 15.31 -8.28 10.05
CA LEU A 97 14.06 -7.85 10.66
C LEU A 97 13.19 -9.07 11.03
N GLU A 98 12.50 -8.94 12.16
CA GLU A 98 11.50 -9.88 12.67
C GLU A 98 10.23 -9.09 13.02
N CYS A 99 9.08 -9.75 13.06
CA CYS A 99 7.78 -9.12 13.28
C CYS A 99 7.09 -9.53 14.59
N ASN A 100 7.85 -9.99 15.59
CA ASN A 100 7.36 -10.36 16.91
C ASN A 100 8.02 -9.52 18.04
N LYS A 101 8.47 -8.31 17.72
CA LYS A 101 9.22 -7.48 18.67
C LYS A 101 8.27 -6.72 19.59
N ALA A 102 8.70 -6.53 20.83
CA ALA A 102 8.00 -5.66 21.78
C ALA A 102 8.22 -4.16 21.48
N THR A 103 9.35 -3.83 20.88
CA THR A 103 9.72 -2.48 20.44
C THR A 103 9.71 -2.41 18.91
N TYR A 104 9.34 -1.26 18.37
CA TYR A 104 9.33 -1.02 16.93
C TYR A 104 10.63 -0.44 16.41
N GLU A 105 10.91 -0.71 15.15
CA GLU A 105 11.84 0.07 14.33
C GLU A 105 11.06 1.08 13.49
N THR A 106 11.65 2.25 13.23
CA THR A 106 11.06 3.22 12.30
C THR A 106 11.62 3.02 10.90
N ILE A 107 10.74 2.99 9.92
CA ILE A 107 11.10 2.71 8.52
C ILE A 107 10.88 3.99 7.71
N GLN A 108 11.93 4.56 7.15
CA GLN A 108 11.79 5.68 6.23
C GLN A 108 11.22 5.18 4.90
N VAL A 109 10.24 5.92 4.37
CA VAL A 109 9.58 5.63 3.09
C VAL A 109 10.02 6.65 2.04
N GLU A 110 10.71 6.18 1.02
CA GLU A 110 11.09 6.98 -0.15
C GLU A 110 10.17 6.65 -1.33
N ARG A 111 9.78 7.65 -2.13
CA ARG A 111 8.89 7.45 -3.29
C ARG A 111 9.72 7.14 -4.53
N GLY A 112 9.36 6.05 -5.21
CA GLY A 112 9.75 5.76 -6.58
C GLY A 112 8.68 6.18 -7.58
N GLU A 113 8.85 5.77 -8.83
CA GLU A 113 7.85 6.00 -9.88
C GLU A 113 6.68 5.01 -9.79
N LYS A 114 5.52 5.38 -10.36
CA LYS A 114 4.38 4.47 -10.55
C LYS A 114 3.96 3.70 -9.28
N GLY A 115 3.87 4.39 -8.16
CA GLY A 115 3.39 3.82 -6.89
C GLY A 115 4.43 3.00 -6.12
N ILE A 116 5.63 2.83 -6.69
CA ILE A 116 6.73 2.15 -6.01
C ILE A 116 7.17 2.99 -4.81
N VAL A 117 7.45 2.31 -3.71
CA VAL A 117 8.13 2.87 -2.53
C VAL A 117 9.37 2.05 -2.20
N PHE A 118 10.33 2.69 -1.55
CA PHE A 118 11.53 2.07 -1.02
C PHE A 118 11.56 2.25 0.48
N PHE A 119 11.94 1.20 1.19
CA PHE A 119 12.03 1.21 2.65
C PHE A 119 13.49 1.28 3.08
N LYS A 120 13.77 2.15 4.05
CA LYS A 120 15.11 2.38 4.56
C LYS A 120 15.10 2.35 6.09
N GLY A 121 16.02 1.60 6.68
CA GLY A 121 16.21 1.55 8.13
C GLY A 121 16.90 2.81 8.66
N GLN A 122 16.88 3.01 9.97
CA GLN A 122 17.60 4.12 10.63
C GLN A 122 19.11 4.10 10.39
N ASN A 123 19.67 2.92 10.09
CA ASN A 123 21.08 2.75 9.72
C ASN A 123 21.42 3.31 8.32
N GLY A 124 20.44 3.87 7.61
CA GLY A 124 20.61 4.44 6.27
C GLY A 124 20.72 3.38 5.16
N LYS A 125 20.45 2.11 5.46
CA LYS A 125 20.43 1.02 4.48
C LYS A 125 19.02 0.69 4.04
N TYR A 126 18.86 0.31 2.79
CA TYR A 126 17.59 -0.11 2.22
C TYR A 126 17.24 -1.52 2.68
N TRP A 127 15.94 -1.77 2.70
CA TRP A 127 15.42 -3.12 2.80
C TRP A 127 15.89 -3.94 1.61
N HIS A 128 16.31 -5.16 1.91
CA HIS A 128 16.59 -6.22 0.97
C HIS A 128 15.79 -7.44 1.39
N VAL A 129 15.26 -8.17 0.43
CA VAL A 129 14.52 -9.40 0.71
C VAL A 129 15.17 -10.55 -0.03
N ASP A 130 15.72 -11.47 0.75
CA ASP A 130 15.91 -12.84 0.28
C ASP A 130 14.62 -13.63 0.54
N GLY A 131 14.37 -14.70 -0.22
CA GLY A 131 13.11 -15.47 -0.11
C GLY A 131 12.79 -15.99 1.30
N GLU A 132 13.73 -15.92 2.24
CA GLU A 132 13.60 -16.40 3.61
C GLU A 132 13.47 -15.27 4.65
N SER A 133 13.91 -14.05 4.35
CA SER A 133 13.89 -12.93 5.29
C SER A 133 14.07 -11.55 4.67
N VAL A 134 13.59 -10.55 5.40
CA VAL A 134 13.88 -9.14 5.15
C VAL A 134 15.05 -8.68 6.01
N THR A 135 16.04 -8.04 5.40
CA THR A 135 17.16 -7.35 6.06
C THR A 135 17.17 -5.87 5.69
N ALA A 136 17.80 -5.03 6.50
CA ALA A 136 18.08 -3.63 6.18
C ALA A 136 19.59 -3.37 6.15
N ASP A 137 20.26 -3.86 5.11
CA ASP A 137 21.72 -3.79 4.91
C ASP A 137 22.13 -3.42 3.48
N SER A 138 21.18 -3.24 2.56
CA SER A 138 21.47 -2.93 1.16
C SER A 138 21.80 -1.45 0.93
N ASP A 139 22.74 -1.20 0.02
CA ASP A 139 23.00 0.14 -0.53
C ASP A 139 22.10 0.48 -1.72
N THR A 140 21.45 -0.52 -2.33
CA THR A 140 20.54 -0.35 -3.45
C THR A 140 19.08 -0.56 -3.02
N PRO A 141 18.15 0.32 -3.44
CA PRO A 141 16.75 0.20 -3.04
C PRO A 141 16.03 -0.94 -3.77
N GLU A 142 15.26 -1.73 -3.03
CA GLU A 142 14.27 -2.66 -3.58
C GLU A 142 12.87 -2.09 -3.48
N GLY A 143 12.12 -2.21 -4.59
CA GLY A 143 10.81 -1.60 -4.73
C GLY A 143 9.67 -2.44 -4.15
N PHE A 144 8.71 -1.76 -3.54
CA PHE A 144 7.46 -2.33 -3.04
C PHE A 144 6.26 -1.48 -3.43
N PHE A 145 5.07 -2.07 -3.39
CA PHE A 145 3.80 -1.38 -3.45
C PHE A 145 3.11 -1.44 -2.08
N LEU A 146 2.47 -0.34 -1.69
CA LEU A 146 1.57 -0.29 -0.55
C LEU A 146 0.14 -0.45 -1.03
N GLU A 147 -0.53 -1.48 -0.53
CA GLU A 147 -1.94 -1.72 -0.83
C GLU A 147 -2.77 -1.45 0.42
N LEU A 148 -3.52 -0.35 0.44
CA LEU A 148 -4.48 -0.05 1.49
C LEU A 148 -5.66 -1.03 1.39
N ARG A 149 -5.73 -1.99 2.31
CA ARG A 149 -6.76 -3.04 2.34
C ARG A 149 -7.83 -2.75 3.40
N ASP A 150 -7.43 -2.23 4.56
CA ASP A 150 -8.34 -1.79 5.63
C ASP A 150 -7.99 -0.34 6.03
N PRO A 151 -8.87 0.40 6.73
CA PRO A 151 -8.64 1.82 7.08
C PRO A 151 -7.31 2.10 7.78
N THR A 152 -6.83 1.15 8.59
CA THR A 152 -5.59 1.27 9.37
C THR A 152 -4.58 0.18 9.03
N ARG A 153 -4.80 -0.59 7.95
CA ARG A 153 -3.88 -1.68 7.58
C ARG A 153 -3.54 -1.70 6.09
N ILE A 154 -2.26 -1.97 5.82
CA ILE A 154 -1.71 -2.12 4.47
C ILE A 154 -1.17 -3.54 4.27
N CYS A 155 -1.30 -4.05 3.06
CA CYS A 155 -0.43 -5.12 2.58
C CYS A 155 0.78 -4.48 1.88
N ILE A 156 1.93 -5.14 1.95
CA ILE A 156 3.16 -4.71 1.29
C ILE A 156 3.53 -5.78 0.27
N LYS A 157 3.58 -5.40 -0.99
CA LYS A 157 3.83 -6.29 -2.13
C LYS A 157 5.17 -5.97 -2.77
N SER A 158 5.99 -6.96 -3.06
CA SER A 158 7.20 -6.77 -3.87
C SER A 158 6.83 -6.38 -5.31
N ILE A 159 7.79 -5.82 -6.05
CA ILE A 159 7.62 -5.60 -7.49
C ILE A 159 7.49 -6.90 -8.29
N SER A 160 7.95 -8.04 -7.75
CA SER A 160 7.80 -9.38 -8.35
C SER A 160 6.43 -10.00 -8.07
N GLY A 161 5.68 -9.47 -7.10
CA GLY A 161 4.26 -9.75 -6.90
C GLY A 161 3.92 -10.47 -5.61
N GLU A 162 4.91 -10.98 -4.87
CA GLU A 162 4.72 -11.64 -3.58
C GLU A 162 4.47 -10.63 -2.46
N TYR A 163 3.70 -11.05 -1.44
CA TYR A 163 3.40 -10.20 -0.29
C TYR A 163 4.31 -10.50 0.89
N LEU A 164 4.62 -9.46 1.68
CA LEU A 164 5.29 -9.65 2.96
C LEU A 164 4.34 -10.29 3.98
N VAL A 165 4.84 -11.33 4.64
CA VAL A 165 4.08 -12.14 5.60
C VAL A 165 4.82 -12.28 6.93
N ALA A 166 4.04 -12.28 8.00
CA ALA A 166 4.44 -12.74 9.33
C ALA A 166 4.27 -14.26 9.39
N SER A 167 5.40 -14.98 9.36
CA SER A 167 5.45 -16.44 9.49
C SER A 167 5.71 -16.87 10.95
N LYS A 168 5.85 -18.18 11.17
CA LYS A 168 6.11 -18.75 12.51
C LYS A 168 7.32 -18.09 13.17
N ASN A 169 7.26 -17.96 14.50
CA ASN A 169 8.33 -17.42 15.34
C ASN A 169 8.79 -16.01 14.96
N GLY A 170 7.88 -15.15 14.49
CA GLY A 170 8.20 -13.77 14.11
C GLY A 170 8.99 -13.61 12.81
N THR A 171 9.07 -14.66 11.99
CA THR A 171 9.79 -14.59 10.72
C THR A 171 9.10 -13.60 9.79
N PHE A 172 9.82 -12.58 9.34
CA PHE A 172 9.36 -11.57 8.40
C PHE A 172 10.03 -11.78 7.04
N ARG A 173 9.23 -12.13 6.01
CA ARG A 173 9.71 -12.58 4.68
C ARG A 173 8.66 -12.38 3.59
N LEU A 174 9.00 -12.66 2.33
CA LEU A 174 8.02 -12.82 1.25
C LEU A 174 7.28 -14.16 1.38
N GLY A 175 5.98 -14.10 1.14
CA GLY A 175 5.06 -15.23 1.04
C GLY A 175 4.79 -15.59 -0.41
N ASP A 176 3.52 -15.79 -0.75
CA ASP A 176 3.07 -16.01 -2.12
C ASP A 176 2.45 -14.73 -2.72
N MET A 177 1.88 -14.87 -3.92
CA MET A 177 1.23 -13.79 -4.67
C MET A 177 -0.26 -13.63 -4.35
N ASP A 178 -0.81 -14.40 -3.41
CA ASP A 178 -2.20 -14.30 -2.99
C ASP A 178 -2.33 -13.29 -1.85
N PHE A 179 -3.09 -12.23 -2.07
CA PHE A 179 -3.26 -11.19 -1.07
C PHE A 179 -4.06 -11.67 0.14
N GLU A 180 -4.86 -12.72 0.02
CA GLU A 180 -5.60 -13.32 1.15
C GLU A 180 -4.64 -13.96 2.16
N ASN A 181 -3.46 -14.39 1.71
CA ASN A 181 -2.40 -14.92 2.56
C ASN A 181 -1.43 -13.83 3.06
N ALA A 182 -1.56 -12.60 2.56
CA ALA A 182 -0.71 -11.48 2.97
C ALA A 182 -0.98 -11.08 4.42
N THR A 183 0.08 -10.65 5.12
CA THR A 183 -0.14 -10.01 6.43
C THR A 183 -0.63 -8.59 6.23
N LYS A 184 -1.71 -8.25 6.93
CA LYS A 184 -2.24 -6.88 7.00
C LYS A 184 -1.55 -6.12 8.13
N TRP A 185 -0.62 -5.25 7.78
CA TRP A 185 0.22 -4.50 8.71
C TRP A 185 -0.47 -3.23 9.17
N GLU A 186 -0.61 -3.04 10.48
CA GLU A 186 -0.98 -1.75 11.08
C GLU A 186 0.16 -0.74 10.93
N TYR A 187 -0.16 0.53 10.63
CA TYR A 187 0.79 1.58 10.22
C TYR A 187 0.50 3.01 10.74
#